data_AF-A0A9E2D0A6-F1
#
_entry.id   AF-A0A9E2D0A6-F1
#
_cell.length_a   1.000
_cell.length_b   1.000
_cell.length_c   1.000
_cell.angle_alpha   90.00
_cell.angle_beta   90.00
_cell.angle_gamma   90.00
#
_symmetry.space_group_name_H-M   'P 1'
#
loop_
_entity.id
_entity.type
_entity.pdbx_description
1 polymer ?
#
loop_
_entity_poly.entity_id
_entity_poly.type
_entity_poly.pdbx_seq_one_letter_code
_entity_poly.pdbx_strand_id
1 'polypeptide(L)'
;MASSIIDQLREQIGGPYNNLPVEAFVFGHGGTVGWGTLCGTLMGAGIATSFAAGKKGEEVLNDVIAWYGDTQLPIFMPANPKATIKQVNASDSPLCHVSVGKWMKKRQVRPGGCGCGFPHRYPAQ
;
A
#
# COMPACT_ATOMS: atom_id res chain seq x y z
N MET A 1 -0.98 -6.14 3.64
CA MET A 1 -0.55 -4.73 3.72
C MET A 1 0.55 -4.60 4.78
N ALA A 2 0.26 -4.81 6.07
CA ALA A 2 1.29 -5.00 7.10
C ALA A 2 1.55 -6.49 7.44
N SER A 3 0.57 -7.36 7.19
CA SER A 3 0.64 -8.81 7.49
C SER A 3 1.88 -9.50 6.95
N SER A 4 2.30 -9.23 5.72
CA SER A 4 3.48 -9.85 5.10
C SER A 4 4.78 -9.69 5.89
N ILE A 5 4.95 -8.58 6.62
CA ILE A 5 6.13 -8.34 7.45
C ILE A 5 5.84 -8.78 8.89
N ILE A 6 4.70 -8.35 9.45
CA ILE A 6 4.35 -8.63 10.84
C ILE A 6 4.18 -10.13 11.11
N ASP A 7 3.60 -10.91 10.18
CA ASP A 7 3.42 -12.35 10.35
C ASP A 7 4.75 -13.10 10.34
N GLN A 8 5.70 -12.67 9.50
CA GLN A 8 7.06 -13.22 9.56
C GLN A 8 7.74 -12.89 10.90
N LEU A 9 7.55 -11.67 11.42
CA LEU A 9 8.08 -11.30 12.74
C LEU A 9 7.40 -12.07 13.88
N ARG A 10 6.11 -12.38 13.76
CA ARG A 10 5.38 -13.24 14.70
C ARG A 10 5.94 -14.66 14.73
N GLU A 11 6.19 -15.24 13.55
CA GLU A 11 6.73 -16.60 13.44
C GLU A 11 8.18 -16.70 13.93
N GLN A 12 9.03 -15.73 13.58
CA GLN A 12 10.47 -15.80 13.85
C GLN A 12 10.87 -15.23 15.22
N ILE A 13 10.17 -14.20 15.71
CA ILE A 13 10.51 -13.46 16.94
C ILE A 13 9.40 -13.61 18.01
N GLY A 14 8.14 -13.61 17.59
CA GLY A 14 6.99 -13.71 18.49
C GLY A 14 6.83 -12.50 19.40
N GLY A 15 6.56 -12.73 20.68
CA GLY A 15 6.48 -11.68 21.70
C GLY A 15 5.53 -10.52 21.33
N PRO A 16 6.01 -9.26 21.29
CA PRO A 16 5.15 -8.09 21.06
C PRO A 16 4.43 -8.13 19.71
N TYR A 17 4.99 -8.79 18.69
CA TYR A 17 4.38 -8.88 17.35
C TYR A 17 3.10 -9.74 17.35
N ASN A 18 2.96 -10.69 18.28
CA ASN A 18 1.76 -11.53 18.40
C ASN A 18 0.53 -10.73 18.86
N ASN A 19 0.76 -9.63 19.58
CA ASN A 19 -0.30 -8.83 20.18
C ASN A 19 -0.75 -7.66 19.28
N LEU A 20 -0.10 -7.44 18.14
CA LEU A 20 -0.48 -6.38 17.22
C LEU A 20 -1.69 -6.81 16.37
N PRO A 21 -2.89 -6.21 16.51
CA PRO A 21 -4.06 -6.62 15.72
C PRO A 21 -3.96 -6.07 14.29
N VAL A 22 -3.40 -6.84 13.36
CA VAL A 22 -3.13 -6.38 11.98
C VAL A 22 -4.42 -6.03 11.23
N GLU A 23 -5.51 -6.71 11.55
CA GLU A 23 -6.86 -6.49 11.03
C GLU A 23 -7.37 -5.08 11.36
N ALA A 24 -6.91 -4.48 12.47
CA ALA A 24 -7.27 -3.12 12.84
C ALA A 24 -6.77 -2.09 11.81
N PHE A 25 -5.84 -2.45 10.92
CA PHE A 25 -5.29 -1.55 9.89
C PHE A 25 -5.91 -1.77 8.49
N VAL A 26 -6.93 -2.63 8.37
CA VAL A 26 -7.62 -2.86 7.09
C VAL A 26 -8.19 -1.55 6.52
N PHE A 27 -8.61 -0.61 7.37
CA PHE A 27 -9.15 0.68 6.95
C PHE A 27 -8.25 1.43 5.96
N GLY A 28 -6.91 1.25 6.01
CA GLY A 28 -5.93 1.84 5.10
C GLY A 28 -6.04 1.41 3.63
N HIS A 29 -6.91 0.45 3.30
CA HIS A 29 -7.15 0.01 1.93
C HIS A 29 -7.56 1.17 1.01
N GLY A 30 -7.14 1.12 -0.26
CA GLY A 30 -7.48 2.16 -1.24
C GLY A 30 -6.99 3.57 -0.88
N GLY A 31 -5.98 3.69 -0.01
CA GLY A 31 -5.58 4.97 0.58
C GLY A 31 -6.68 5.58 1.43
N THR A 32 -7.17 4.69 2.28
CA THR A 32 -8.19 4.74 3.32
C THR A 32 -9.65 4.86 2.87
N VAL A 33 -10.34 3.74 2.88
CA VAL A 33 -11.73 3.60 2.41
C VAL A 33 -11.97 4.19 0.99
N GLY A 34 -10.93 4.19 0.15
CA GLY A 34 -11.03 4.61 -1.27
C GLY A 34 -10.86 6.10 -1.54
N TRP A 35 -10.46 6.91 -0.56
CA TRP A 35 -10.20 8.34 -0.76
C TRP A 35 -8.96 8.65 -1.61
N GLY A 36 -8.10 7.65 -1.86
CA GLY A 36 -6.96 7.83 -2.75
C GLY A 36 -5.81 8.66 -2.17
N THR A 37 -5.71 8.72 -0.84
CA THR A 37 -4.65 9.42 -0.08
C THR A 37 -3.34 8.61 -0.08
N LEU A 38 -2.67 8.39 1.05
CA LEU A 38 -1.44 7.60 1.11
C LEU A 38 -1.66 6.17 0.60
N CYS A 39 -0.77 5.63 -0.24
CA CYS A 39 -0.87 4.24 -0.66
C CYS A 39 -0.88 3.30 0.56
N GLY A 40 -1.87 2.42 0.63
CA GLY A 40 -1.99 1.52 1.77
C GLY A 40 -0.74 0.65 1.97
N THR A 41 -0.05 0.22 0.91
CA THR A 41 1.21 -0.52 1.03
C THR A 41 2.28 0.27 1.81
N LEU A 42 2.37 1.59 1.60
CA LEU A 42 3.28 2.47 2.35
C LEU A 42 2.83 2.63 3.80
N MET A 43 1.51 2.73 4.05
CA MET A 43 0.98 2.72 5.41
C MET A 43 1.34 1.43 6.16
N GLY A 44 1.23 0.27 5.50
CA GLY A 44 1.62 -1.01 6.06
C GLY A 44 3.11 -1.11 6.37
N ALA A 45 3.96 -0.61 5.47
CA ALA A 45 5.40 -0.52 5.70
C ALA A 45 5.70 0.38 6.91
N GLY A 46 5.04 1.54 7.01
CA GLY A 46 5.22 2.46 8.13
C GLY A 46 4.81 1.88 9.48
N ILE A 47 3.71 1.13 9.52
CA ILE A 47 3.30 0.38 10.73
C ILE A 47 4.39 -0.61 11.12
N ALA A 48 4.89 -1.40 10.17
CA ALA A 48 5.90 -2.42 10.44
C ALA A 48 7.23 -1.82 10.91
N THR A 49 7.75 -0.80 10.23
CA THR A 49 9.02 -0.17 10.59
C THR A 49 8.93 0.57 11.92
N SER A 50 7.81 1.27 12.16
CA SER A 50 7.60 1.98 13.43
C SER A 50 7.44 1.02 14.60
N PHE A 51 6.76 -0.12 14.39
CA PHE A 51 6.60 -1.12 15.44
C PHE A 51 7.93 -1.84 15.77
N ALA A 52 8.78 -2.08 14.76
CA ALA A 52 10.08 -2.73 14.95
C ALA A 52 11.17 -1.80 15.50
N ALA A 53 11.22 -0.53 15.06
CA ALA A 53 12.35 0.37 15.29
C ALA A 53 11.96 1.72 15.92
N GLY A 54 10.69 1.93 16.27
CA GLY A 54 10.21 3.19 16.83
C GLY A 54 10.49 4.37 15.90
N LYS A 55 11.04 5.46 16.45
CA LYS A 55 11.39 6.67 15.68
C LYS A 55 12.36 6.40 14.52
N LYS A 56 13.30 5.47 14.68
CA LYS A 56 14.22 5.11 13.58
C LYS A 56 13.49 4.46 12.40
N GLY A 57 12.31 3.88 12.64
CA GLY A 57 11.44 3.34 11.60
C GLY A 57 10.88 4.41 10.66
N GLU A 58 10.84 5.68 11.10
CA GLU A 58 10.41 6.81 10.27
C GLU A 58 11.43 7.12 9.17
N GLU A 59 12.72 7.08 9.50
CA GLU A 59 13.81 7.26 8.53
C GLU A 59 13.74 6.17 7.44
N VAL A 60 13.56 4.92 7.86
CA VAL A 60 13.37 3.79 6.93
C VAL A 60 12.13 4.00 6.05
N LEU A 61 11.01 4.45 6.64
CA LEU A 61 9.79 4.70 5.88
C LEU A 61 9.98 5.84 4.87
N ASN A 62 10.68 6.90 5.24
CA ASN A 62 10.96 8.03 4.35
C ASN A 62 11.72 7.58 3.10
N ASP A 63 12.76 6.75 3.28
CA ASP A 63 13.52 6.19 2.17
C ASP A 63 12.67 5.26 1.30
N VAL A 64 11.79 4.45 1.90
CA VAL A 64 10.84 3.60 1.18
C VAL A 64 9.84 4.42 0.37
N ILE A 65 9.36 5.55 0.91
CA ILE A 65 8.45 6.47 0.21
C ILE A 65 9.15 7.11 -0.98
N ALA A 66 10.38 7.59 -0.81
CA ALA A 66 11.18 8.15 -1.89
C ALA A 66 11.41 7.10 -3.00
N TRP A 67 11.85 5.90 -2.62
CA TRP A 67 12.05 4.78 -3.53
C TRP A 67 10.76 4.41 -4.29
N TYR A 68 9.60 4.40 -3.62
CA TYR A 68 8.31 4.13 -4.25
C TYR A 68 7.92 5.19 -5.29
N GLY A 69 8.28 6.45 -5.05
CA GLY A 69 8.09 7.55 -5.99
C GLY A 69 8.83 7.31 -7.30
N ASP A 70 10.11 7.00 -7.18
CA ASP A 70 11.07 7.03 -8.30
C ASP A 70 11.22 5.68 -9.03
N THR A 71 10.82 4.58 -8.39
CA THR A 71 11.04 3.24 -8.94
C THR A 71 9.97 2.83 -9.93
N GLN A 72 10.39 2.19 -11.02
CA GLN A 72 9.51 1.61 -12.03
C GLN A 72 8.83 0.34 -11.47
N LEU A 73 7.62 0.48 -10.93
CA LEU A 73 6.86 -0.62 -10.31
C LEU A 73 5.67 -1.07 -11.19
N PRO A 74 5.20 -2.33 -11.09
CA PRO A 74 5.68 -3.40 -10.20
C PRO A 74 6.87 -4.21 -10.76
N ILE A 75 7.80 -4.62 -9.88
CA ILE A 75 8.95 -5.48 -10.22
C ILE A 75 8.77 -6.95 -9.81
N PHE A 76 7.88 -7.22 -8.86
CA PHE A 76 7.65 -8.58 -8.35
C PHE A 76 6.73 -9.35 -9.29
N MET A 77 7.18 -10.54 -9.73
CA MET A 77 6.38 -11.49 -10.48
C MET A 77 6.16 -12.75 -9.63
N PRO A 78 4.93 -13.04 -9.18
CA PRO A 78 4.66 -14.25 -8.42
C PRO A 78 4.81 -15.50 -9.31
N ALA A 79 5.17 -16.64 -8.70
CA ALA A 79 5.35 -17.90 -9.42
C ALA A 79 4.11 -18.33 -10.21
N ASN A 80 2.92 -18.09 -9.67
CA ASN A 80 1.63 -18.36 -10.31
C ASN A 80 0.83 -17.05 -10.47
N PRO A 81 1.08 -16.25 -11.51
CA PRO A 81 0.43 -14.96 -11.69
C PRO A 81 -1.02 -15.13 -12.13
N LYS A 82 -1.96 -14.62 -11.34
CA LYS A 82 -3.39 -14.54 -11.70
C LYS A 82 -3.68 -13.54 -12.83
N ALA A 83 -2.76 -12.61 -13.08
CA ALA A 83 -2.86 -11.63 -14.13
C ALA A 83 -1.46 -11.30 -14.68
N THR A 84 -1.35 -11.15 -16.00
CA THR A 84 -0.11 -10.70 -16.64
C THR A 84 -0.01 -9.18 -16.52
N ILE A 85 1.02 -8.69 -15.81
CA ILE A 85 1.32 -7.25 -15.72
C ILE A 85 2.53 -6.98 -16.61
N LYS A 86 2.32 -6.21 -17.68
CA LYS A 86 3.39 -5.82 -18.62
C LYS A 86 3.86 -4.39 -18.45
N GLN A 87 3.05 -3.56 -17.79
CA GLN A 87 3.30 -2.13 -17.65
C GLN A 87 3.87 -1.83 -16.28
N VAL A 88 4.99 -1.10 -16.28
CA VAL A 88 5.65 -0.55 -15.11
C VAL A 88 5.78 0.96 -15.23
N ASN A 89 5.71 1.69 -14.14
CA ASN A 89 5.99 3.13 -14.11
C ASN A 89 6.39 3.59 -12.71
N ALA A 90 7.14 4.68 -12.65
CA ALA A 90 7.33 5.51 -11.48
C ALA A 90 5.99 6.18 -11.14
N SER A 91 5.69 6.27 -9.86
CA SER A 91 4.46 6.89 -9.38
C SER A 91 4.61 8.41 -9.28
N ASP A 92 5.85 8.88 -9.06
CA ASP A 92 6.24 10.24 -8.69
C ASP A 92 5.45 10.82 -7.50
N SER A 93 4.77 9.96 -6.73
CA SER A 93 3.92 10.37 -5.62
C SER A 93 3.56 9.19 -4.72
N PRO A 94 3.58 9.38 -3.38
CA PRO A 94 3.07 8.38 -2.44
C PRO A 94 1.54 8.26 -2.46
N LEU A 95 0.85 9.15 -3.17
CA LEU A 95 -0.60 9.16 -3.23
C LEU A 95 -1.12 8.01 -4.09
N CYS A 96 -2.02 7.22 -3.50
CA CYS A 96 -2.66 6.07 -4.10
C CYS A 96 -3.39 6.46 -5.40
N HIS A 97 -4.11 7.59 -5.42
CA HIS A 97 -4.84 8.02 -6.62
C HIS A 97 -3.89 8.37 -7.78
N VAL A 98 -2.77 9.05 -7.50
CA VAL A 98 -1.79 9.44 -8.52
C VAL A 98 -1.10 8.21 -9.06
N SER A 99 -0.62 7.35 -8.15
CA SER A 99 0.11 6.14 -8.51
C SER A 99 -0.73 5.20 -9.38
N VAL A 100 -1.93 4.84 -8.91
CA VAL A 100 -2.85 3.95 -9.65
C VAL A 100 -3.33 4.61 -10.94
N GLY A 101 -3.66 5.91 -10.90
CA GLY A 101 -4.14 6.66 -12.06
C GLY A 101 -3.12 6.70 -13.20
N LYS A 102 -1.84 6.97 -12.89
CA LYS A 102 -0.75 6.94 -13.87
C LYS A 102 -0.58 5.55 -14.48
N TRP A 103 -0.59 4.52 -13.65
CA TRP A 103 -0.46 3.13 -14.12
C TRP A 103 -1.62 2.72 -15.03
N MET A 104 -2.87 3.03 -14.65
CA MET A 104 -4.07 2.75 -15.45
C MET A 104 -4.04 3.47 -16.80
N LYS A 105 -3.63 4.76 -16.81
CA LYS A 105 -3.45 5.54 -18.04
C LYS A 105 -2.42 4.88 -18.96
N LYS A 106 -1.28 4.45 -18.42
CA LYS A 106 -0.23 3.76 -19.20
C LYS A 106 -0.71 2.42 -19.77
N ARG A 107 -1.53 1.69 -19.01
CA ARG A 107 -2.10 0.41 -19.42
C ARG A 107 -3.32 0.54 -20.33
N GLN A 108 -3.77 1.76 -20.63
CA GLN A 108 -4.97 2.05 -21.43
C GLN A 108 -6.23 1.36 -20.90
N VAL A 109 -6.29 1.14 -19.59
CA VAL A 109 -7.48 0.62 -18.91
C VAL A 109 -8.19 1.80 -18.26
N ARG A 110 -9.52 1.88 -18.44
CA ARG A 110 -10.32 2.81 -17.64
C ARG A 110 -10.15 2.44 -16.16
N PRO A 111 -10.18 3.40 -15.23
CA PRO A 111 -10.30 3.13 -13.81
C PRO A 111 -11.62 2.42 -13.52
N GLY A 112 -11.69 1.12 -13.78
CA GLY A 112 -12.79 0.27 -13.38
C GLY A 112 -12.67 0.02 -11.89
N GLY A 113 -13.45 0.72 -11.09
CA GLY A 113 -13.66 0.37 -9.68
C GLY A 113 -12.62 0.85 -8.69
N CYS A 114 -11.67 1.71 -9.06
CA CYS A 114 -11.20 2.66 -8.05
C CYS A 114 -12.39 3.61 -7.85
N GLY A 115 -13.00 3.64 -6.66
CA GLY A 115 -14.22 4.41 -6.35
C GLY A 115 -14.06 5.93 -6.45
N CYS A 116 -13.27 6.42 -7.40
CA CYS A 116 -12.91 7.81 -7.62
C CYS A 116 -13.74 8.49 -8.72
N GLY A 117 -14.90 7.94 -9.06
CA GLY A 117 -16.08 8.78 -9.28
C GLY A 117 -16.93 8.66 -8.04
N PHE A 118 -16.89 9.65 -7.12
CA PHE A 118 -17.58 9.62 -5.82
C PHE A 118 -18.91 8.84 -5.85
N PRO A 119 -18.99 7.65 -5.20
CA PRO A 119 -20.26 6.99 -4.93
C PRO A 119 -20.50 6.87 -3.42
N HIS A 120 -20.00 7.82 -2.62
CA HIS A 120 -20.36 7.96 -1.21
C HIS A 120 -20.61 9.43 -0.85
N ARG A 121 -21.70 9.99 -1.39
CA ARG A 121 -22.67 10.57 -0.45
C ARG A 121 -23.11 9.41 0.43
N TYR A 122 -22.84 9.48 1.73
CA TYR A 122 -23.70 8.77 2.68
C TYR A 122 -25.16 8.99 2.24
N PRO A 123 -26.02 7.97 2.13
CA PRO A 123 -27.38 8.23 2.53
C PRO A 123 -27.29 8.58 4.02
N ALA A 124 -27.37 9.87 4.33
CA ALA A 124 -27.84 10.26 5.64
C ALA A 124 -29.31 9.85 5.67
N GLN A 125 -29.60 8.82 6.47
CA GLN A 125 -30.91 8.21 6.72
C GLN A 125 -31.36 7.20 5.67
#